data_AF-A0A0W8G509-F1
#
_entry.id   AF-A0A0W8G509-F1
#
_cell.length_a   1.000
_cell.length_b   1.000
_cell.length_c   1.000
_cell.angle_alpha   90.00
_cell.angle_beta   90.00
_cell.angle_gamma   90.00
#
_symmetry.space_group_name_H-M   'P 1'
#
loop_
_entity.id
_entity.type
_entity.pdbx_description
1 polymer ?
#
loop_
_entity_poly.entity_id
_entity_poly.type
_entity_poly.pdbx_seq_one_letter_code
_entity_poly.pdbx_strand_id
1 'polypeptide(L)' 'MLGYAIEADGPIQLTMPHFGKLRGWPGEVYHCHLNKGRPTYVAVWSVEDRMVKLVEVVYVGTHEKAPY' A
#
# COMPACT_ATOMS: atom_id res chain seq x y z
N MET A 1 7.08 -6.53 6.60
CA MET A 1 7.77 -5.32 6.11
C MET A 1 7.13 -4.76 4.83
N LEU A 2 6.61 -5.60 3.92
CA LEU A 2 5.91 -5.15 2.70
C LEU A 2 4.77 -4.13 2.97
N GLY A 3 3.95 -4.33 3.99
CA GLY A 3 2.87 -3.39 4.35
C GLY A 3 3.40 -1.97 4.60
N TYR A 4 4.42 -1.83 5.44
CA TYR A 4 5.08 -0.54 5.71
C TYR A 4 5.69 0.08 4.45
N ALA A 5 6.30 -0.71 3.58
CA ALA A 5 6.86 -0.21 2.32
C ALA A 5 5.77 0.31 1.38
N ILE A 6 4.61 -0.36 1.31
CA ILE A 6 3.47 0.11 0.52
C ILE A 6 2.88 1.41 1.11
N GLU A 7 2.85 1.53 2.44
CA GLU A 7 2.40 2.75 3.12
C GLU A 7 3.34 3.93 2.88
N ALA A 8 4.66 3.71 2.92
CA ALA A 8 5.67 4.75 2.79
C ALA A 8 5.92 5.16 1.33
N ASP A 9 6.08 4.18 0.44
CA ASP A 9 6.54 4.38 -0.95
C ASP A 9 5.43 4.17 -1.99
N GLY A 10 4.25 3.74 -1.56
CA GLY A 10 3.11 3.45 -2.43
C GLY A 10 3.09 2.02 -2.98
N PRO A 11 2.06 1.65 -3.76
CA PRO A 11 1.84 0.26 -4.17
C PRO A 11 2.82 -0.27 -5.22
N ILE A 12 3.67 0.58 -5.79
CA ILE A 12 4.67 0.20 -6.80
C ILE A 12 5.99 -0.11 -6.10
N GLN A 13 6.31 -1.40 -5.97
CA GLN A 13 7.40 -1.89 -5.13
C GLN A 13 8.54 -2.48 -5.98
N LEU A 14 9.17 -1.65 -6.82
CA LEU A 14 10.18 -2.09 -7.82
C LEU A 14 11.40 -2.81 -7.22
N THR A 15 11.71 -2.54 -5.95
CA THR A 15 12.85 -3.14 -5.24
C THR A 15 12.52 -4.51 -4.63
N MET A 16 11.24 -4.90 -4.58
CA MET A 16 10.84 -6.18 -4.01
C MET A 16 11.18 -7.34 -4.93
N PRO A 17 11.61 -8.50 -4.39
CA PRO A 17 11.98 -9.66 -5.18
C PRO A 17 10.84 -10.10 -6.11
N HIS A 18 11.15 -10.26 -7.39
CA HIS A 18 10.18 -10.69 -8.42
C HIS A 18 8.89 -9.85 -8.42
N PHE A 19 9.01 -8.55 -8.15
CA PHE A 19 7.88 -7.63 -8.27
C PHE A 19 7.36 -7.57 -9.71
N GLY A 20 6.03 -7.60 -9.87
CA GLY A 20 5.41 -7.40 -11.17
C GLY A 20 3.90 -7.27 -11.12
N LYS A 21 3.33 -6.68 -12.19
CA LYS A 21 1.89 -6.65 -12.41
C LYS A 21 1.40 -8.05 -12.82
N LEU A 22 0.35 -8.55 -12.17
CA LEU A 22 -0.30 -9.81 -12.57
C LEU A 22 -1.09 -9.60 -13.86
N ARG A 23 -0.68 -10.31 -14.92
CA ARG A 23 -1.36 -10.27 -16.22
C ARG A 23 -2.64 -11.10 -16.16
N GLY A 24 -3.69 -10.63 -16.85
CA GLY A 24 -4.99 -11.30 -16.90
C GLY A 24 -5.91 -11.01 -15.71
N TRP A 25 -5.44 -10.26 -14.71
CA TRP A 25 -6.28 -9.75 -13.62
C TRP A 25 -6.82 -8.36 -13.98
N PRO A 26 -8.08 -8.04 -13.66
CA PRO A 26 -8.64 -6.72 -13.90
C PRO A 26 -7.94 -5.66 -13.05
N GLY A 27 -7.80 -4.45 -13.59
CA GLY A 27 -7.23 -3.31 -12.86
C GLY A 27 -5.72 -3.40 -12.63
N GLU A 28 -5.30 -2.95 -11.45
CA GLU A 28 -3.90 -2.87 -11.05
C GLU A 28 -3.60 -3.82 -9.90
N VAL A 29 -3.33 -5.06 -10.27
CA VAL A 29 -2.95 -6.11 -9.33
C VAL A 29 -1.46 -6.39 -9.45
N TYR A 30 -0.76 -6.36 -8.33
CA TYR A 30 0.68 -6.59 -8.25
C TYR A 30 0.98 -7.78 -7.36
N HIS A 31 2.18 -8.31 -7.53
CA HIS A 31 2.72 -9.34 -6.65
C HIS A 31 4.21 -9.15 -6.40
N CYS A 32 4.71 -9.75 -5.33
CA CYS A 32 6.14 -9.97 -5.11
C CYS A 32 6.38 -11.22 -4.25
N HIS A 33 7.61 -11.71 -4.24
CA HIS A 33 8.04 -12.85 -3.45
C HIS A 33 8.61 -12.39 -2.11
N LEU A 34 8.13 -12.97 -1.01
CA LEU A 34 8.54 -12.62 0.35
C LEU A 34 9.80 -13.35 0.80
N ASN A 35 10.05 -14.54 0.24
CA ASN A 35 11.24 -15.33 0.48
C ASN A 35 11.65 -16.12 -0.78
N LYS A 36 12.87 -16.65 -0.77
CA LYS A 36 13.37 -17.61 -1.77
C LYS A 36 13.31 -19.03 -1.18
N GLY A 37 13.20 -20.04 -2.04
CA GLY A 37 13.19 -21.45 -1.62
C GLY A 37 11.78 -22.03 -1.42
N ARG A 38 11.68 -23.25 -0.88
CA ARG A 38 10.40 -23.97 -0.70
C ARG A 38 10.10 -24.16 0.80
N PRO A 39 8.90 -23.76 1.29
CA PRO A 39 7.83 -23.09 0.55
C PRO A 39 8.20 -21.63 0.18
N THR A 40 7.73 -21.18 -0.97
CA THR A 40 7.82 -19.78 -1.39
C THR A 40 6.53 -19.08 -1.00
N TYR A 41 6.64 -17.98 -0.27
CA TYR A 41 5.54 -17.10 0.08
C TYR A 41 5.51 -15.92 -0.89
N VAL A 42 4.30 -15.61 -1.37
CA VAL A 42 4.04 -14.53 -2.32
C VAL A 42 2.97 -13.62 -1.70
N ALA A 43 3.16 -12.31 -1.84
CA ALA A 43 2.12 -11.33 -1.54
C ALA A 43 1.51 -10.82 -2.83
N VAL A 44 0.19 -10.65 -2.84
CA VAL A 44 -0.60 -10.12 -3.96
C VAL A 44 -1.50 -9.02 -3.42
N TRP A 45 -1.59 -7.89 -4.11
CA TRP A 45 -2.47 -6.78 -3.71
C TRP A 45 -3.02 -6.06 -4.94
N SER A 46 -4.21 -5.47 -4.79
CA SER A 46 -4.81 -4.58 -5.79
C SER A 46 -4.72 -3.13 -5.34
N VAL A 47 -4.62 -2.23 -6.31
CA VAL A 47 -4.73 -0.79 -6.09
C VAL A 47 -6.14 -0.37 -6.47
N GLU A 48 -6.98 -0.16 -5.45
CA GLU A 48 -8.33 0.33 -5.62
C GLU A 48 -8.37 1.86 -5.53
N ASP A 49 -9.30 2.45 -6.27
CA ASP A 49 -9.71 3.86 -6.25
C ASP A 49 -8.68 4.95 -6.59
N ARG A 50 -7.35 4.74 -6.51
CA ARG A 50 -6.25 5.71 -6.86
C ARG A 50 -6.44 7.18 -6.40
N MET A 51 -7.46 7.47 -5.60
CA MET A 51 -7.82 8.79 -5.13
C MET A 51 -7.02 9.05 -3.86
N VAL A 52 -6.32 10.17 -3.84
CA VAL A 52 -5.67 10.67 -2.63
C VAL A 52 -6.77 10.96 -1.61
N LYS A 53 -6.82 10.18 -0.52
CA LYS A 53 -7.67 10.49 0.64
C LYS A 53 -6.91 11.47 1.52
N LEU A 54 -7.05 12.76 1.23
CA LEU A 54 -6.48 13.84 2.03
C LEU A 54 -7.33 14.05 3.29
N VAL A 55 -6.70 13.92 4.46
CA VAL A 55 -7.31 14.28 5.74
C VAL A 55 -6.47 15.40 6.34
N GLU A 56 -7.08 16.59 6.46
CA GLU A 56 -6.46 17.72 7.13
C GLU A 56 -6.98 17.80 8.56
N VAL A 57 -6.08 17.64 9.53
CA VAL A 57 -6.40 17.81 10.94
C VAL A 57 -6.15 19.27 11.31
N VAL A 58 -7.20 20.08 11.27
CA VAL A 58 -7.13 21.55 11.48
C VAL A 58 -7.01 21.96 12.95
N TYR A 59 -7.30 21.06 13.90
CA TYR A 59 -7.20 21.33 15.33
C TYR A 59 -7.04 20.04 16.14
N VAL A 60 -6.11 20.04 17.10
CA VAL A 60 -6.00 19.00 18.15
C VAL A 60 -5.83 19.71 19.49
N GLY A 61 -6.79 19.49 20.40
CA GLY A 61 -6.81 20.15 21.69
C GLY A 61 -8.13 19.93 22.42
N THR A 62 -8.39 20.76 23.43
CA THR A 62 -9.59 20.66 24.27
C THR A 62 -10.84 21.07 23.50
N HIS A 63 -11.98 20.44 23.80
CA HIS A 63 -13.25 20.69 23.11
C HIS A 63 -13.65 22.17 23.15
N GLU A 64 -13.41 22.84 24.28
CA GLU A 64 -13.77 24.23 24.56
C GLU A 64 -13.00 25.25 23.69
N LYS A 65 -11.89 24.83 23.07
CA LYS A 65 -11.02 25.69 22.24
C LYS A 65 -11.03 25.27 20.77
N ALA A 66 -11.78 24.25 20.40
CA ALA A 66 -11.89 23.83 19.03
C ALA A 66 -12.67 24.88 18.22
N PRO A 67 -12.25 25.14 16.97
CA PRO A 67 -12.87 26.16 16.12
C PRO A 67 -14.13 25.61 15.44
N TYR A 68 -15.23 25.49 16.20
CA TYR A 68 -16.58 25.19 15.71
C TYR A 68 -17.61 26.18 16.27
#